data_AF-A0AAN6EKK2-F1
#
_entry.id   AF-A0AAN6EKK2-F1
#
_cell.length_a   1.000
_cell.length_b   1.000
_cell.length_c   1.000
_cell.angle_alpha   90.00
_cell.angle_beta   90.00
_cell.angle_gamma   90.00
#
_symmetry.space_group_name_H-M   'P 1'
#
loop_
_entity.id
_entity.type
_entity.pdbx_description
1 polymer ?
#
loop_
_entity_poly.entity_id
_entity_poly.type
_entity_poly.pdbx_seq_one_letter_code
_entity_poly.pdbx_strand_id
1 'polypeptide(L)'
;MHFPAVLTAALLSLVTATLSSPILQSRQTIDPPSRYYLQTQVVNASHEDTGTNKTGLWLYSYHTGAGLGDAGLSSNQSWAWEGYLNGTQQLFTYENNEIGPWPLTIGYGGYQQWNLVTISIASAPTEGFFFNSSGLQFNSSSFGGWLACDWWHGVPQLFQLNSYEYGPVPSSCSQVELLPVAV
;
A
#
# COMPACT_ATOMS: atom_id res chain seq x y z
N MET A 1 -63.10 35.00 49.95
CA MET A 1 -62.53 33.65 49.71
C MET A 1 -61.65 33.77 48.49
N HIS A 2 -60.36 33.47 48.67
CA HIS A 2 -59.27 33.90 47.80
C HIS A 2 -59.10 33.00 46.57
N PHE A 3 -58.92 33.61 45.40
CA PHE A 3 -58.37 32.97 44.19
C PHE A 3 -56.88 32.67 44.38
N PRO A 4 -56.36 31.59 43.79
CA PRO A 4 -54.98 31.60 43.31
C PRO A 4 -54.88 31.32 41.81
N ALA A 5 -53.97 32.07 41.20
CA ALA A 5 -53.61 32.10 39.80
C ALA A 5 -52.81 30.87 39.37
N VAL A 6 -52.99 30.47 38.11
CA VAL A 6 -52.23 29.44 37.42
C VAL A 6 -50.90 30.03 36.95
N LEU A 7 -49.77 29.44 37.35
CA LEU A 7 -48.44 29.73 36.82
C LEU A 7 -48.04 28.65 35.81
N THR A 8 -47.82 29.03 34.55
CA THR A 8 -47.18 28.20 33.52
C THR A 8 -45.71 28.57 33.41
N ALA A 9 -44.81 27.61 33.63
CA ALA A 9 -43.37 27.76 33.39
C ALA A 9 -42.97 27.00 32.12
N ALA A 10 -42.47 27.71 31.12
CA ALA A 10 -41.92 27.13 29.90
C ALA A 10 -40.42 26.88 30.07
N LEU A 11 -39.96 25.64 29.93
CA LEU A 11 -38.53 25.29 29.85
C LEU A 11 -38.05 25.43 28.40
N LEU A 12 -37.07 26.30 28.15
CA LEU A 12 -36.28 26.32 26.91
C LEU A 12 -35.12 25.32 27.04
N SER A 13 -35.10 24.29 26.19
CA SER A 13 -33.97 23.38 26.04
C SER A 13 -32.97 23.95 25.02
N LEU A 14 -31.79 24.37 25.46
CA LEU A 14 -30.69 24.73 24.55
C LEU A 14 -30.04 23.46 23.99
N VAL A 15 -30.20 23.23 22.70
CA VAL A 15 -29.47 22.18 21.96
C VAL A 15 -28.12 22.76 21.52
N THR A 16 -27.04 22.38 22.20
CA THR A 16 -25.68 22.70 21.74
C THR A 16 -25.30 21.75 20.60
N ALA A 17 -25.22 22.27 19.38
CA ALA A 17 -24.66 21.56 18.24
C ALA A 17 -23.11 21.55 18.38
N THR A 18 -22.54 20.40 18.73
CA THR A 18 -21.09 20.20 18.67
C THR A 18 -20.68 20.00 17.22
N LEU A 19 -20.02 20.99 16.62
CA LEU A 19 -19.35 20.85 15.33
C LEU A 19 -18.11 19.97 15.52
N SER A 20 -18.23 18.67 15.24
CA SER A 20 -17.07 17.80 15.09
C SER A 20 -16.41 18.10 13.74
N SER A 21 -15.37 18.92 13.73
CA SER A 21 -14.50 19.03 12.57
C SER A 21 -13.70 17.72 12.44
N PRO A 22 -13.72 17.03 11.29
CA PRO A 22 -12.82 15.91 11.09
C PRO A 22 -11.38 16.46 11.14
N ILE A 23 -10.57 15.91 12.04
CA ILE A 23 -9.13 16.14 12.04
C ILE A 23 -8.62 15.52 10.73
N LEU A 24 -8.36 16.36 9.72
CA LEU A 24 -7.52 16.00 8.59
C LEU A 24 -6.12 15.76 9.15
N GLN A 25 -5.86 14.52 9.55
CA GLN A 25 -4.56 14.07 9.97
C GLN A 25 -3.65 14.22 8.74
N SER A 26 -2.81 15.25 8.73
CA SER A 26 -1.79 15.42 7.69
C SER A 26 -0.95 14.14 7.69
N ARG A 27 -1.09 13.34 6.63
CA ARG A 27 -0.30 12.11 6.46
C ARG A 27 1.14 12.58 6.30
N GLN A 28 2.01 12.23 7.24
CA GLN A 28 3.42 12.62 7.18
C GLN A 28 4.06 11.91 6.00
N THR A 29 4.25 12.64 4.90
CA THR A 29 4.99 12.18 3.73
C THR A 29 6.47 12.45 3.95
N ILE A 30 7.31 11.52 3.49
CA ILE A 30 8.76 11.65 3.46
C ILE A 30 9.18 11.60 2.00
N ASP A 31 10.09 12.47 1.57
CA ASP A 31 10.64 12.40 0.22
C ASP A 31 11.67 11.25 0.15
N PRO A 32 11.49 10.26 -0.74
CA PRO A 32 12.50 9.23 -0.97
C PRO A 32 13.71 9.83 -1.70
N PRO A 33 14.83 9.08 -1.82
CA PRO A 33 15.87 9.39 -2.79
C PRO A 33 15.30 9.61 -4.20
N SER A 34 16.02 10.32 -5.08
CA SER A 34 15.56 10.58 -6.46
C SER A 34 15.46 9.29 -7.30
N ARG A 35 16.31 8.32 -7.01
CA ARG A 35 16.30 6.94 -7.51
C ARG A 35 16.56 6.01 -6.32
N TYR A 36 15.83 4.91 -6.25
CA TYR A 36 15.94 3.95 -5.17
C TYR A 36 15.63 2.53 -5.63
N TYR A 37 16.22 1.53 -4.98
CA TYR A 37 15.66 0.19 -4.93
C TYR A 37 14.60 0.11 -3.83
N LEU A 38 13.62 -0.78 -3.98
CA LEU A 38 12.70 -1.11 -2.89
C LEU A 38 13.11 -2.43 -2.26
N GLN A 39 13.27 -2.43 -0.94
CA GLN A 39 13.61 -3.60 -0.15
C GLN A 39 12.50 -3.92 0.84
N THR A 40 12.19 -5.20 1.00
CA THR A 40 11.19 -5.65 1.98
C THR A 40 11.75 -5.66 3.40
N GLN A 41 10.94 -5.23 4.36
CA GLN A 41 11.14 -5.50 5.78
C GLN A 41 9.88 -6.19 6.32
N VAL A 42 10.03 -7.40 6.87
CA VAL A 42 8.88 -8.13 7.44
C VAL A 42 8.37 -7.42 8.69
N VAL A 43 7.06 -7.18 8.71
CA VAL A 43 6.32 -6.60 9.83
C VAL A 43 5.16 -7.51 10.24
N ASN A 44 5.35 -8.83 10.09
CA ASN A 44 4.39 -9.82 10.55
C ASN A 44 4.02 -9.54 12.00
N ALA A 45 2.72 -9.38 12.24
CA ALA A 45 2.16 -9.33 13.58
C ALA A 45 2.25 -10.73 14.23
N SER A 46 1.13 -11.34 14.56
CA SER A 46 1.09 -12.72 15.06
C SER A 46 1.11 -13.80 13.96
N HIS A 47 1.30 -13.41 12.70
CA HIS A 47 1.26 -14.34 11.56
C HIS A 47 2.60 -15.08 11.40
N GLU A 48 2.53 -16.41 11.29
CA GLU A 48 3.69 -17.28 11.06
C GLU A 48 3.82 -17.62 9.56
N ASP A 49 4.89 -17.13 8.93
CA ASP A 49 5.27 -17.48 7.56
C ASP A 49 6.22 -18.70 7.59
N THR A 50 5.78 -19.76 6.92
CA THR A 50 6.47 -21.05 6.72
C THR A 50 7.11 -21.17 5.33
N GLY A 51 6.99 -20.13 4.50
CA GLY A 51 7.56 -20.04 3.17
C GLY A 51 9.00 -19.52 3.15
N THR A 52 9.41 -18.96 2.01
CA THR A 52 10.71 -18.30 1.85
C THR A 52 10.84 -17.09 2.76
N ASN A 53 12.06 -16.74 3.18
CA ASN A 53 12.25 -15.53 3.98
C ASN A 53 11.94 -14.28 3.16
N LYS A 54 10.95 -13.49 3.61
CA LYS A 54 10.50 -12.26 2.94
C LYS A 54 11.20 -10.98 3.42
N THR A 55 12.22 -11.08 4.28
CA THR A 55 13.02 -9.92 4.72
C THR A 55 14.19 -9.67 3.78
N GLY A 56 14.46 -8.42 3.43
CA GLY A 56 15.63 -8.02 2.66
C GLY A 56 15.54 -8.34 1.16
N LEU A 57 14.35 -8.67 0.64
CA LEU A 57 14.14 -8.96 -0.77
C LEU A 57 13.97 -7.68 -1.58
N TRP A 58 14.57 -7.65 -2.76
CA TRP A 58 14.57 -6.53 -3.68
C TRP A 58 13.49 -6.68 -4.73
N LEU A 59 12.75 -5.59 -4.96
CA LEU A 59 11.66 -5.57 -5.93
C LEU A 59 12.18 -5.40 -7.36
N TYR A 60 11.60 -6.19 -8.28
CA TYR A 60 11.90 -6.13 -9.71
C TYR A 60 10.69 -6.55 -10.55
N SER A 61 10.72 -6.29 -11.86
CA SER A 61 9.72 -6.82 -12.78
C SER A 61 10.08 -8.26 -13.17
N TYR A 62 9.31 -9.24 -12.67
CA TYR A 62 9.43 -10.62 -13.09
C TYR A 62 8.72 -10.81 -14.43
N HIS A 63 9.48 -10.98 -15.50
CA HIS A 63 8.94 -11.05 -16.87
C HIS A 63 7.99 -12.24 -17.06
N THR A 64 6.74 -11.93 -17.37
CA THR A 64 5.68 -12.92 -17.67
C THR A 64 5.27 -12.91 -19.15
N GLY A 65 5.72 -11.92 -19.90
CA GLY A 65 5.48 -11.79 -21.33
C GLY A 65 5.89 -10.41 -21.86
N ALA A 66 5.72 -10.18 -23.15
CA ALA A 66 6.15 -8.92 -23.79
C ALA A 66 5.47 -7.69 -23.15
N GLY A 67 6.26 -6.87 -22.46
CA GLY A 67 5.78 -5.69 -21.74
C GLY A 67 5.01 -5.98 -20.45
N LEU A 68 5.00 -7.23 -20.00
CA LEU A 68 4.30 -7.72 -18.83
C LEU A 68 5.29 -8.26 -17.79
N GLY A 69 5.02 -7.94 -16.53
CA GLY A 69 5.74 -8.50 -15.41
C GLY A 69 5.01 -8.32 -14.09
N ASP A 70 5.10 -9.36 -13.28
CA ASP A 70 4.64 -9.33 -11.90
C ASP A 70 5.65 -8.52 -11.07
N ALA A 71 5.18 -7.90 -9.99
CA ALA A 71 6.07 -7.33 -8.99
C ALA A 71 6.75 -8.48 -8.21
N GLY A 72 7.90 -8.92 -8.70
CA GLY A 72 8.69 -10.01 -8.13
C GLY A 72 9.66 -9.53 -7.06
N LEU A 73 10.06 -10.43 -6.18
CA LEU A 73 10.96 -10.16 -5.05
C LEU A 73 12.12 -11.16 -5.07
N SER A 74 13.36 -10.68 -4.96
CA SER A 74 14.56 -11.53 -5.00
C SER A 74 15.56 -11.13 -3.93
N SER A 75 16.27 -12.11 -3.37
CA SER A 75 17.41 -11.84 -2.48
C SER A 75 18.63 -11.29 -3.25
N ASN A 76 18.63 -11.38 -4.58
CA ASN A 76 19.69 -10.85 -5.43
C ASN A 76 19.43 -9.38 -5.78
N GLN A 77 20.21 -8.48 -5.17
CA GLN A 77 20.14 -7.03 -5.43
C GLN A 77 20.42 -6.69 -6.90
N SER A 78 21.22 -7.47 -7.62
CA SER A 78 21.54 -7.17 -9.02
C SER A 78 20.35 -7.31 -9.97
N TRP A 79 19.23 -7.85 -9.50
CA TRP A 79 17.98 -7.91 -10.28
C TRP A 79 17.03 -6.76 -9.94
N ALA A 80 17.30 -6.00 -8.89
CA ALA A 80 16.45 -4.91 -8.42
C ALA A 80 16.26 -3.86 -9.52
N TRP A 81 15.03 -3.38 -9.69
CA TRP A 81 14.73 -2.28 -10.59
C TRP A 81 14.78 -0.95 -9.84
N GLU A 82 15.22 0.10 -10.52
CA GLU A 82 15.30 1.45 -9.97
C GLU A 82 13.92 2.09 -9.99
N GLY A 83 13.36 2.31 -8.81
CA GLY A 83 12.13 3.04 -8.56
C GLY A 83 12.34 4.55 -8.52
N TYR A 84 11.30 5.29 -8.87
CA TYR A 84 11.19 6.73 -8.67
C TYR A 84 9.74 7.19 -8.66
N LEU A 85 9.48 8.32 -8.03
CA LEU A 85 8.18 9.00 -8.10
C LEU A 85 8.14 10.00 -9.25
N ASN A 86 7.05 10.00 -10.01
CA ASN A 86 6.67 11.08 -10.92
C ASN A 86 5.30 11.61 -10.46
N GLY A 87 5.29 12.68 -9.67
CA GLY A 87 4.09 13.07 -8.92
C GLY A 87 3.75 11.98 -7.89
N THR A 88 2.54 11.40 -7.98
CA THR A 88 2.14 10.27 -7.13
C THR A 88 2.12 8.93 -7.87
N GLN A 89 2.81 8.85 -9.01
CA GLN A 89 3.03 7.60 -9.73
C GLN A 89 4.33 6.95 -9.26
N GLN A 90 4.27 5.68 -8.87
CA GLN A 90 5.46 4.86 -8.67
C GLN A 90 5.85 4.22 -10.00
N LEU A 91 7.00 4.60 -10.53
CA LEU A 91 7.53 4.11 -11.79
C LEU A 91 8.86 3.38 -11.54
N PHE A 92 9.22 2.50 -12.47
CA PHE A 92 10.47 1.77 -12.47
C PHE A 92 11.21 1.92 -13.80
N THR A 93 12.52 1.78 -13.71
CA THR A 93 13.46 1.65 -14.83
C THR A 93 14.56 0.65 -14.45
N TYR A 94 15.41 0.31 -15.41
CA TYR A 94 16.59 -0.52 -15.19
C TYR A 94 17.74 -0.03 -16.09
N GLU A 95 18.94 -0.57 -15.88
CA GLU A 95 20.11 -0.20 -16.66
C GLU A 95 19.89 -0.46 -18.16
N ASN A 96 20.26 0.51 -19.01
CA ASN A 96 20.07 0.43 -20.47
C ASN A 96 18.60 0.25 -20.89
N ASN A 97 17.66 0.73 -20.08
CA ASN A 97 16.26 0.69 -20.43
C ASN A 97 15.95 1.60 -21.63
N GLU A 98 15.62 1.00 -22.77
CA GLU A 98 15.22 1.71 -24.00
C GLU A 98 13.70 1.89 -24.12
N ILE A 99 12.90 1.23 -23.26
CA ILE A 99 11.44 1.24 -23.30
C ILE A 99 10.84 1.55 -21.93
N GLY A 100 9.96 2.54 -21.81
CA GLY A 100 9.39 2.89 -20.51
C GLY A 100 8.62 4.21 -20.51
N PRO A 101 8.15 4.66 -19.34
CA PRO A 101 8.38 4.10 -18.00
C PRO A 101 7.63 2.79 -17.70
N TRP A 102 8.02 2.06 -16.65
CA TRP A 102 7.33 0.84 -16.18
C TRP A 102 6.56 1.11 -14.88
N PRO A 103 5.24 1.28 -14.93
CA PRO A 103 4.49 1.65 -13.73
C PRO A 103 4.29 0.47 -12.78
N LEU A 104 4.35 0.75 -11.48
CA LEU A 104 3.79 -0.11 -10.45
C LEU A 104 2.27 0.04 -10.48
N THR A 105 1.55 -1.03 -10.76
CA THR A 105 0.09 -1.01 -10.86
C THR A 105 -0.49 -2.00 -9.89
N ILE A 106 -1.54 -1.59 -9.17
CA ILE A 106 -2.30 -2.46 -8.29
C ILE A 106 -3.55 -2.88 -9.07
N GLY A 107 -3.68 -4.17 -9.34
CA GLY A 107 -4.86 -4.73 -9.98
C GLY A 107 -6.09 -4.56 -9.10
N TYR A 108 -7.28 -4.56 -9.71
CA TYR A 108 -8.53 -4.60 -8.96
C TYR A 108 -9.16 -5.98 -9.06
N GLY A 109 -9.52 -6.55 -7.91
CA GLY A 109 -10.36 -7.72 -7.85
C GLY A 109 -11.45 -7.59 -6.79
N GLY A 110 -12.71 -7.71 -7.21
CA GLY A 110 -13.84 -7.63 -6.29
C GLY A 110 -13.82 -8.77 -5.27
N TYR A 111 -14.05 -8.44 -3.99
CA TYR A 111 -14.13 -9.40 -2.88
C TYR A 111 -12.86 -10.25 -2.67
N GLN A 112 -11.69 -9.69 -2.96
CA GLN A 112 -10.40 -10.35 -2.74
C GLN A 112 -9.72 -9.82 -1.47
N GLN A 113 -9.00 -10.69 -0.75
CA GLN A 113 -8.26 -10.30 0.44
C GLN A 113 -7.00 -9.49 0.11
N TRP A 114 -6.37 -9.75 -1.03
CA TRP A 114 -5.23 -9.01 -1.56
C TRP A 114 -5.35 -8.88 -3.08
N ASN A 115 -4.71 -7.87 -3.65
CA ASN A 115 -4.69 -7.59 -5.08
C ASN A 115 -3.30 -7.85 -5.67
N LEU A 116 -3.29 -8.31 -6.92
CA LEU A 116 -2.07 -8.44 -7.74
C LEU A 116 -1.37 -7.07 -7.85
N VAL A 117 -0.04 -7.07 -7.77
CA VAL A 117 0.77 -5.90 -8.10
C VAL A 117 1.67 -6.26 -9.28
N THR A 118 1.73 -5.39 -10.28
CA THR A 118 2.53 -5.58 -11.50
C THR A 118 3.51 -4.44 -11.69
N ILE A 119 4.61 -4.73 -12.39
CA ILE A 119 5.53 -3.72 -12.93
C ILE A 119 5.58 -3.97 -14.43
N SER A 120 4.72 -3.28 -15.17
CA SER A 120 4.42 -3.61 -16.57
C SER A 120 4.21 -2.35 -17.41
N ILE A 121 4.96 -2.18 -18.50
CA ILE A 121 4.76 -1.07 -19.44
C ILE A 121 3.40 -1.12 -20.15
N ALA A 122 2.77 -2.30 -20.22
CA ALA A 122 1.41 -2.45 -20.74
C ALA A 122 0.33 -1.90 -19.80
N SER A 123 0.67 -1.54 -18.56
CA SER A 123 -0.26 -0.96 -17.59
C SER A 123 -0.22 0.57 -17.62
N ALA A 124 -1.37 1.21 -17.43
CA ALA A 124 -1.41 2.65 -17.23
C ALA A 124 -0.86 3.02 -15.84
N PRO A 125 -0.10 4.12 -15.70
CA PRO A 125 0.36 4.57 -14.40
C PRO A 125 -0.79 4.79 -13.41
N THR A 126 -0.61 4.30 -12.18
CA THR A 126 -1.56 4.50 -11.09
C THR A 126 -1.07 5.63 -10.18
N GLU A 127 -1.98 6.54 -9.84
CA GLU A 127 -1.71 7.65 -8.91
C GLU A 127 -2.02 7.27 -7.46
N GLY A 128 -1.41 7.97 -6.51
CA GLY A 128 -1.65 7.81 -5.08
C GLY A 128 -0.51 7.16 -4.31
N PHE A 129 0.63 6.88 -4.94
CA PHE A 129 1.83 6.45 -4.25
C PHE A 129 2.53 7.60 -3.53
N PHE A 130 3.07 7.31 -2.35
CA PHE A 130 3.87 8.24 -1.55
C PHE A 130 4.71 7.43 -0.54
N PHE A 131 5.69 8.07 0.12
CA PHE A 131 6.46 7.44 1.19
C PHE A 131 6.13 8.04 2.55
N ASN A 132 6.20 7.22 3.60
CA ASN A 132 6.24 7.65 5.00
C ASN A 132 7.31 6.84 5.76
N SER A 133 7.24 6.84 7.10
CA SER A 133 8.19 6.11 7.95
C SER A 133 8.20 4.58 7.72
N SER A 134 7.12 4.03 7.14
CA SER A 134 6.95 2.60 6.82
C SER A 134 7.25 2.29 5.33
N GLY A 135 7.95 3.19 4.64
CA GLY A 135 8.33 3.03 3.25
C GLY A 135 7.25 3.45 2.25
N LEU A 136 7.21 2.80 1.09
CA LEU A 136 6.23 3.07 0.02
C LEU A 136 4.83 2.73 0.50
N GLN A 137 3.87 3.58 0.20
CA GLN A 137 2.47 3.45 0.60
C GLN A 137 1.55 3.82 -0.56
N PHE A 138 0.28 3.43 -0.46
CA PHE A 138 -0.75 3.78 -1.44
C PHE A 138 -1.92 4.53 -0.79
N ASN A 139 -2.42 5.55 -1.47
CA ASN A 139 -3.51 6.39 -1.00
C ASN A 139 -4.87 5.83 -1.42
N SER A 140 -5.29 4.78 -0.73
CA SER A 140 -6.64 4.20 -0.85
C SER A 140 -7.18 3.84 0.53
N SER A 141 -8.50 3.99 0.72
CA SER A 141 -9.19 3.52 1.94
C SER A 141 -9.16 1.99 2.08
N SER A 142 -8.95 1.28 0.97
CA SER A 142 -8.77 -0.18 0.95
C SER A 142 -7.33 -0.63 1.18
N PHE A 143 -6.35 0.28 1.28
CA PHE A 143 -4.95 -0.12 1.46
C PHE A 143 -4.71 -0.61 2.90
N GLY A 144 -4.48 -1.91 3.06
CA GLY A 144 -4.15 -2.57 4.33
C GLY A 144 -2.65 -2.79 4.54
N GLY A 145 -1.82 -2.48 3.55
CA GLY A 145 -0.37 -2.70 3.58
C GLY A 145 0.13 -3.53 2.39
N TRP A 146 1.41 -3.88 2.41
CA TRP A 146 2.01 -4.76 1.42
C TRP A 146 2.11 -6.20 1.93
N LEU A 147 1.97 -7.14 1.02
CA LEU A 147 2.03 -8.57 1.28
C LEU A 147 3.02 -9.21 0.30
N ALA A 148 3.96 -10.00 0.80
CA ALA A 148 4.90 -10.76 0.00
C ALA A 148 4.61 -12.25 0.15
N CYS A 149 4.30 -12.96 -0.94
CA CYS A 149 3.90 -14.37 -0.91
C CYS A 149 4.74 -15.22 -1.85
N ASP A 150 5.04 -16.46 -1.47
CA ASP A 150 5.43 -17.48 -2.46
C ASP A 150 4.20 -17.86 -3.27
N TRP A 151 4.25 -17.67 -4.59
CA TRP A 151 3.06 -17.74 -5.44
C TRP A 151 3.32 -18.45 -6.78
N TRP A 152 2.43 -18.27 -7.76
CA TRP A 152 2.28 -19.09 -8.96
C TRP A 152 3.48 -19.12 -9.92
N HIS A 153 4.41 -18.17 -9.85
CA HIS A 153 5.56 -18.08 -10.75
C HIS A 153 6.87 -18.57 -10.10
N GLY A 154 6.79 -19.21 -8.93
CA GLY A 154 7.94 -19.85 -8.29
C GLY A 154 8.96 -18.88 -7.68
N VAL A 155 8.60 -17.59 -7.60
CA VAL A 155 9.34 -16.56 -6.88
C VAL A 155 8.42 -15.88 -5.87
N PRO A 156 8.95 -15.26 -4.80
CA PRO A 156 8.15 -14.40 -3.96
C PRO A 156 7.61 -13.20 -4.77
N GLN A 157 6.34 -12.87 -4.57
CA GLN A 157 5.64 -11.83 -5.31
C GLN A 157 5.00 -10.84 -4.35
N LEU A 158 4.97 -9.57 -4.77
CA LEU A 158 4.35 -8.48 -4.05
C LEU A 158 2.85 -8.39 -4.40
N PHE A 159 2.04 -8.16 -3.38
CA PHE A 159 0.60 -7.94 -3.44
C PHE A 159 0.23 -6.75 -2.56
N GLN A 160 -0.89 -6.09 -2.87
CA GLN A 160 -1.52 -5.15 -1.97
C GLN A 160 -2.48 -5.90 -1.05
N LEU A 161 -2.28 -5.86 0.27
CA LEU A 161 -3.28 -6.35 1.21
C LEU A 161 -4.44 -5.35 1.29
N ASN A 162 -5.67 -5.86 1.27
CA ASN A 162 -6.83 -5.00 1.53
C ASN A 162 -7.04 -4.80 3.03
N SER A 163 -7.57 -3.64 3.43
CA SER A 163 -7.78 -3.27 4.83
C SER A 163 -8.91 -4.05 5.52
N TYR A 164 -9.79 -4.68 4.75
CA TYR A 164 -10.81 -5.60 5.24
C TYR A 164 -10.29 -7.05 5.25
N GLU A 165 -10.87 -7.89 6.12
CA GLU A 165 -10.47 -9.28 6.30
C GLU A 165 -11.61 -10.24 5.93
N TYR A 166 -11.34 -11.14 4.99
CA TYR A 166 -12.19 -12.26 4.59
C TYR A 166 -11.73 -13.59 5.17
N GLY A 167 -10.49 -13.67 5.65
CA GLY A 167 -9.87 -14.87 6.21
C GLY A 167 -8.38 -14.69 6.46
N PRO A 168 -7.72 -15.71 7.05
CA PRO A 168 -6.31 -15.63 7.37
C PRO A 168 -5.46 -15.51 6.09
N VAL A 169 -4.39 -14.72 6.19
CA VAL A 169 -3.32 -14.68 5.19
C VAL A 169 -2.68 -16.08 5.08
N PRO A 170 -2.36 -16.58 3.86
CA PRO A 170 -1.70 -17.87 3.68
C PRO A 170 -0.36 -17.94 4.40
N SER A 171 0.01 -19.11 4.93
CA SER A 171 1.27 -19.31 5.66
C SER A 171 2.53 -19.22 4.80
N SER A 172 2.43 -18.95 3.48
CA SER A 172 3.56 -18.67 2.61
C SER A 172 3.79 -17.17 2.38
N CYS A 173 3.02 -16.34 3.09
CA CYS A 173 3.01 -14.90 2.93
C CYS A 173 3.52 -14.19 4.19
N SER A 174 4.07 -13.00 4.00
CA SER A 174 4.40 -12.07 5.08
C SER A 174 3.88 -10.69 4.76
N GLN A 175 3.35 -9.97 5.76
CA GLN A 175 3.20 -8.52 5.66
C GLN A 175 4.58 -7.86 5.68
N VAL A 176 4.78 -6.90 4.79
CA VAL A 176 6.07 -6.24 4.60
C VAL A 176 5.91 -4.73 4.50
N GLU A 177 6.94 -4.01 4.91
CA GLU A 177 7.20 -2.63 4.50
C GLU A 177 8.10 -2.64 3.26
N LEU A 178 7.97 -1.63 2.40
CA LEU A 178 8.80 -1.45 1.20
C LEU A 178 9.69 -0.23 1.35
N LEU A 179 10.89 -0.43 1.84
CA LEU A 179 11.81 0.64 2.20
C LEU A 179 12.63 1.08 0.99
N PRO A 180 12.77 2.40 0.74
CA PRO A 180 13.63 2.89 -0.32
C PRO A 180 15.10 2.83 0.13
N VAL A 181 15.95 2.25 -0.72
CA VAL A 181 17.41 2.25 -0.58
C VAL A 181 18.00 3.00 -1.77
N ALA A 182 18.76 4.06 -1.53
CA ALA A 182 19.38 4.85 -2.60
C ALA A 182 20.24 3.96 -3.52
N VAL A 183 20.17 4.23 -4.82
CA VAL A 183 21.00 3.63 -5.87
C VAL A 183 22.39 4.25 -5.86
#